data_AF-A0A6N7SLJ4-F1
#
_entry.id   AF-A0A6N7SLJ4-F1
#
_cell.length_a   1.000
_cell.length_b   1.000
_cell.length_c   1.000
_cell.angle_alpha   90.00
_cell.angle_beta   90.00
_cell.angle_gamma   90.00
#
_symmetry.space_group_name_H-M   'P 1'
#
loop_
_entity.id
_entity.type
_entity.pdbx_description
1 polymer ?
#
loop_
_entity_poly.entity_id
_entity_poly.type
_entity_poly.pdbx_seq_one_letter_code
_entity_poly.pdbx_strand_id
1 'polypeptide(L)'
;MKTRERIIEEALNLFSRKGYQGTSVKNIAEAVGIRDSSLYKHFRSKEEIFSTIVEEMSRRMEKMSQALGLPGEKHMEAAAKVYGKLSVDGLLELSRKIFLFYLKDEFASRFRRMLTIEQYSDKRIYEVYRKIFMVDSITYQTALFQEMMRQRVFSEGDPAAMAMNFYAPIYFLLNKYDQMPGAEEEAMGELERHVREFCRIYNCRKG
;
A
#
# COMPACT_ATOMS: atom_id res chain seq x y z
N MET A 1 20.09 11.73 8.97
CA MET A 1 18.72 12.12 8.58
C MET A 1 18.63 13.64 8.52
N LYS A 2 18.20 14.20 7.39
CA LYS A 2 18.07 15.66 7.19
C LYS A 2 16.85 16.19 7.95
N THR A 3 16.86 17.46 8.36
CA THR A 3 15.72 18.09 9.09
C THR A 3 14.39 17.94 8.35
N ARG A 4 14.40 18.04 7.01
CA ARG A 4 13.20 17.85 6.18
C ARG A 4 12.62 16.43 6.30
N GLU A 5 13.46 15.40 6.37
CA GLU A 5 13.03 14.00 6.57
C GLU A 5 12.43 13.82 7.97
N ARG A 6 13.06 14.40 9.00
CA ARG A 6 12.53 14.38 10.38
C ARG A 6 11.14 15.01 10.47
N ILE A 7 10.93 16.13 9.79
CA ILE A 7 9.61 16.79 9.74
C ILE A 7 8.56 15.85 9.15
N ILE A 8 8.89 15.13 8.08
CA ILE A 8 7.98 14.19 7.41
C ILE A 8 7.62 13.01 8.31
N GLU A 9 8.62 12.39 8.95
CA GLU A 9 8.41 11.26 9.87
C GLU A 9 7.57 11.67 11.09
N GLU A 10 7.89 12.80 11.74
CA GLU A 10 7.15 13.27 12.92
C GLU A 10 5.75 13.76 12.57
N ALA A 11 5.59 14.45 11.44
CA ALA A 11 4.28 14.87 10.96
C ALA A 11 3.39 13.65 10.70
N LEU A 12 3.91 12.63 10.01
CA LEU A 12 3.16 11.41 9.75
C LEU A 12 2.80 10.66 11.05
N ASN A 13 3.74 10.57 11.99
CA ASN A 13 3.47 9.99 13.31
C ASN A 13 2.34 10.74 14.03
N LEU A 14 2.37 12.07 14.07
CA LEU A 14 1.31 12.88 14.67
C LEU A 14 -0.03 12.72 13.94
N PHE A 15 -0.05 12.80 12.60
CA PHE A 15 -1.27 12.63 11.82
C PHE A 15 -1.90 11.24 12.02
N SER A 16 -1.09 10.19 12.14
CA SER A 16 -1.56 8.81 12.37
C SER A 16 -2.14 8.58 13.78
N ARG A 17 -1.90 9.50 14.73
CA ARG A 17 -2.37 9.39 16.12
C ARG A 17 -3.46 10.39 16.47
N LYS A 18 -3.34 11.63 15.99
CA LYS A 18 -4.21 12.76 16.33
C LYS A 18 -5.10 13.19 15.17
N GLY A 19 -4.93 12.58 14.00
CA GLY A 19 -5.53 13.05 12.77
C GLY A 19 -4.74 14.21 12.15
N TYR A 20 -4.95 14.41 10.84
CA TYR A 20 -4.44 15.53 10.08
C TYR A 20 -5.04 16.85 10.60
N GLN A 21 -6.35 16.91 10.86
CA GLN A 21 -6.99 18.13 11.35
C GLN A 21 -6.57 18.49 12.78
N GLY A 22 -6.43 17.49 13.66
CA GLY A 22 -5.99 17.66 15.05
C GLY A 22 -4.51 18.01 15.23
N THR A 23 -3.74 18.10 14.15
CA THR A 23 -2.31 18.41 14.18
C THR A 23 -2.02 19.77 13.55
N SER A 24 -1.30 20.63 14.28
CA SER A 24 -0.80 21.92 13.80
C SER A 24 0.67 21.87 13.40
N VAL A 25 1.12 22.84 12.59
CA VAL A 25 2.54 23.00 12.22
C VAL A 25 3.42 23.19 13.46
N LYS A 26 2.91 23.89 14.47
CA LYS A 26 3.58 24.06 15.77
C LYS A 26 3.81 22.73 16.48
N ASN A 27 2.81 21.84 16.52
CA ASN A 27 2.99 20.52 17.13
C ASN A 27 4.08 19.71 16.42
N ILE A 28 4.19 19.84 15.10
CA ILE A 28 5.24 19.17 14.33
C ILE A 28 6.61 19.78 14.64
N ALA A 29 6.73 21.12 14.70
CA ALA A 29 7.97 21.79 15.07
C ALA A 29 8.45 21.40 16.48
N GLU A 30 7.54 21.36 17.45
CA GLU A 30 7.78 20.88 18.81
C GLU A 30 8.28 19.44 18.83
N ALA A 31 7.62 18.52 18.11
CA ALA A 31 8.02 17.11 18.02
C ALA A 31 9.41 16.93 17.38
N VAL A 32 9.75 17.74 16.39
CA VAL A 32 11.08 17.74 15.75
C VAL A 32 12.13 18.44 16.63
N GLY A 33 11.73 19.24 17.62
CA GLY A 33 12.63 20.02 18.47
C GLY A 33 13.22 21.25 17.77
N ILE A 34 12.43 21.90 16.90
CA ILE A 34 12.83 23.14 16.20
C ILE A 34 11.80 24.25 16.45
N ARG A 35 12.19 25.49 16.17
CA ARG A 35 11.27 26.64 16.20
C ARG A 35 10.29 26.56 15.03
N ASP A 36 9.05 27.01 15.24
CA ASP A 36 8.02 27.11 14.19
C ASP A 36 8.55 27.82 12.95
N SER A 37 9.24 28.95 13.13
CA SER A 37 9.84 29.72 12.04
C SER A 37 10.91 28.96 11.25
N SER A 38 11.60 27.99 11.85
CA SER A 38 12.54 27.12 11.15
C SER A 38 11.83 26.06 10.32
N LEU A 39 10.67 25.56 10.75
CA LEU A 39 9.87 24.62 9.97
C LEU A 39 9.36 25.29 8.68
N TYR A 40 8.92 26.54 8.76
CA TYR A 40 8.49 27.32 7.59
C TYR A 40 9.58 27.55 6.53
N LYS A 41 10.86 27.36 6.87
CA LYS A 41 11.96 27.35 5.88
C LYS A 41 12.02 26.06 5.06
N HIS A 42 11.43 24.98 5.56
CA HIS A 42 11.39 23.67 4.92
C HIS A 42 10.06 23.37 4.22
N PHE A 43 8.95 23.86 4.78
CA PHE A 43 7.61 23.67 4.25
C PHE A 43 6.76 24.92 4.49
N ARG A 44 6.10 25.41 3.45
CA ARG A 44 5.24 26.60 3.47
C ARG A 44 3.92 26.34 4.19
N SER A 45 3.44 25.10 4.22
CA SER A 45 2.16 24.75 4.81
C SER A 45 2.09 23.30 5.29
N LYS A 46 1.09 23.00 6.12
CA LYS A 46 0.73 21.62 6.52
C LYS A 46 0.36 20.75 5.31
N GLU A 47 -0.21 21.37 4.28
CA GLU A 47 -0.59 20.69 3.04
C GLU A 47 0.62 20.29 2.20
N GLU A 48 1.67 21.12 2.15
CA GLU A 48 2.94 20.76 1.49
C GLU A 48 3.65 19.60 2.22
N ILE A 49 3.52 19.53 3.55
CA ILE A 49 4.01 18.38 4.33
C ILE A 49 3.23 17.13 3.94
N PHE A 50 1.90 17.20 3.88
CA PHE A 50 1.06 16.07 3.47
C PHE A 50 1.36 15.61 2.05
N SER A 51 1.44 16.52 1.06
CA SER A 51 1.78 16.14 -0.32
C SER A 51 3.15 15.47 -0.39
N THR A 52 4.12 15.95 0.37
CA THR A 52 5.45 15.34 0.44
C THR A 52 5.42 13.94 1.10
N ILE A 53 4.57 13.72 2.10
CA ILE A 53 4.33 12.39 2.67
C ILE A 53 3.76 11.44 1.60
N VAL A 54 2.78 11.90 0.81
CA VAL A 54 2.19 11.10 -0.28
C VAL A 54 3.25 10.75 -1.33
N GLU A 55 4.07 11.72 -1.75
CA GLU A 55 5.18 11.48 -2.68
C GLU A 55 6.21 10.49 -2.11
N GLU A 56 6.53 10.59 -0.81
CA GLU A 56 7.43 9.65 -0.15
C GLU A 56 6.85 8.23 -0.10
N MET A 57 5.54 8.09 0.15
CA MET A 57 4.86 6.80 0.06
C MET A 57 4.98 6.21 -1.35
N SER A 58 4.73 7.01 -2.38
CA SER A 58 4.86 6.57 -3.78
C SER A 58 6.29 6.10 -4.09
N ARG A 59 7.31 6.85 -3.64
CA ARG A 59 8.72 6.43 -3.79
C ARG A 59 9.02 5.12 -3.07
N ARG A 60 8.46 4.90 -1.88
CA ARG A 60 8.64 3.66 -1.12
C ARG A 60 7.96 2.47 -1.80
N MET A 61 6.75 2.66 -2.34
CA MET A 61 6.06 1.65 -3.14
C MET A 61 6.86 1.28 -4.39
N GLU A 62 7.40 2.27 -5.09
CA GLU A 62 8.24 2.04 -6.28
C GLU A 62 9.50 1.24 -5.92
N LYS A 63 10.21 1.61 -4.84
CA LYS A 63 11.38 0.87 -4.35
C LYS A 63 11.03 -0.57 -3.96
N MET A 64 9.91 -0.79 -3.27
CA MET A 64 9.43 -2.14 -2.94
C MET A 64 9.15 -2.94 -4.21
N SER A 65 8.42 -2.36 -5.18
CA SER A 65 8.13 -2.99 -6.47
C SER A 65 9.41 -3.40 -7.20
N GLN A 66 10.40 -2.51 -7.28
CA GLN A 66 11.70 -2.79 -7.89
C GLN A 66 12.45 -3.90 -7.15
N ALA A 67 12.49 -3.87 -5.82
CA ALA A 67 13.16 -4.89 -5.00
C ALA A 67 12.54 -6.28 -5.15
N LEU A 68 11.23 -6.35 -5.42
CA LEU A 68 10.50 -7.58 -5.68
C LEU A 68 10.55 -8.02 -7.16
N GLY A 69 11.24 -7.26 -8.01
CA GLY A 69 11.31 -7.53 -9.46
C GLY A 69 9.96 -7.35 -10.16
N LEU A 70 9.03 -6.61 -9.56
CA LEU A 70 7.72 -6.35 -10.13
C LEU A 70 7.82 -5.22 -11.15
N PRO A 71 7.53 -5.48 -12.44
CA PRO A 71 7.54 -4.44 -13.44
C PRO A 71 6.44 -3.41 -13.15
N GLY A 72 6.80 -2.14 -13.32
CA GLY A 72 5.87 -1.03 -13.11
C GLY A 72 4.70 -1.07 -14.10
N GLU A 73 3.68 -0.24 -13.82
CA GLU A 73 2.40 -0.19 -14.55
C GLU A 73 2.53 -0.03 -16.07
N LYS A 74 3.67 0.51 -16.55
CA LYS A 74 3.91 0.81 -17.97
C LYS A 74 4.26 -0.40 -18.84
N HIS A 75 4.47 -1.59 -18.26
CA HIS A 75 4.91 -2.78 -19.00
C HIS A 75 4.08 -4.04 -18.66
N MET A 76 2.77 -3.99 -18.90
CA MET A 76 1.84 -5.06 -18.52
C MET A 76 2.17 -6.42 -19.17
N GLU A 77 2.65 -6.45 -20.41
CA GLU A 77 3.06 -7.70 -21.08
C GLU A 77 4.24 -8.37 -20.35
N ALA A 78 5.24 -7.57 -19.96
CA ALA A 78 6.37 -8.06 -19.17
C ALA A 78 5.92 -8.50 -17.77
N ALA A 79 4.98 -7.76 -17.16
CA ALA A 79 4.36 -8.13 -15.89
C ALA A 79 3.70 -9.50 -15.98
N ALA A 80 2.80 -9.72 -16.94
CA ALA A 80 2.12 -10.98 -17.12
C ALA A 80 3.10 -12.15 -17.32
N LYS A 81 4.24 -11.95 -18.01
CA LYS A 81 5.30 -12.96 -18.14
C LYS A 81 6.00 -13.27 -16.81
N VAL A 82 6.24 -12.26 -15.97
CA VAL A 82 6.83 -12.45 -14.63
C VAL A 82 5.85 -13.19 -13.73
N TYR A 83 4.62 -12.68 -13.61
CA TYR A 83 3.59 -13.29 -12.76
C TYR A 83 3.17 -14.67 -13.24
N GLY A 84 3.09 -14.91 -14.56
CA GLY A 84 2.70 -16.19 -15.13
C GLY A 84 3.74 -17.31 -14.97
N LYS A 85 4.97 -16.98 -14.53
CA LYS A 85 6.00 -17.95 -14.18
C LYS A 85 6.03 -18.28 -12.68
N LEU A 86 5.30 -17.53 -11.85
CA LEU A 86 5.27 -17.78 -10.41
C LEU A 86 4.52 -19.08 -10.12
N SER A 87 5.11 -19.92 -9.28
CA SER A 87 4.37 -20.99 -8.62
C SER A 87 3.38 -20.38 -7.61
N VAL A 88 2.45 -21.20 -7.12
CA VAL A 88 1.55 -20.78 -6.03
C VAL A 88 2.35 -20.30 -4.81
N ASP A 89 3.44 -20.99 -4.47
CA ASP A 89 4.30 -20.60 -3.34
C ASP A 89 5.08 -19.31 -3.64
N GLY A 90 5.50 -19.08 -4.89
CA GLY A 90 6.13 -17.83 -5.30
C GLY A 90 5.16 -16.64 -5.24
N LEU A 91 3.91 -16.84 -5.65
CA LEU A 91 2.86 -15.83 -5.49
C LEU A 91 2.58 -15.55 -4.01
N LEU A 92 2.52 -16.60 -3.18
CA LEU A 92 2.34 -16.46 -1.74
C LEU A 92 3.48 -15.67 -1.09
N GLU A 93 4.72 -15.97 -1.43
CA GLU A 93 5.89 -15.23 -0.92
C GLU A 93 5.81 -13.76 -1.31
N LEU A 94 5.42 -13.47 -2.55
CA LEU A 94 5.22 -12.10 -3.03
C LEU A 94 4.11 -11.38 -2.26
N SER A 95 2.93 -12.00 -2.15
CA SER A 95 1.79 -11.47 -1.39
C SER A 95 2.17 -11.22 0.06
N ARG A 96 2.94 -12.11 0.68
CA ARG A 96 3.46 -11.96 2.06
C ARG A 96 4.36 -10.75 2.20
N LYS A 97 5.32 -10.55 1.29
CA LYS A 97 6.23 -9.39 1.33
C LYS A 97 5.47 -8.07 1.19
N ILE A 98 4.52 -7.99 0.25
CA ILE A 98 3.69 -6.80 0.05
C ILE A 98 2.79 -6.54 1.26
N PHE A 99 2.13 -7.59 1.77
CA PHE A 99 1.27 -7.48 2.94
C PHE A 99 2.04 -6.99 4.18
N LEU A 100 3.21 -7.57 4.45
CA LEU A 100 4.05 -7.15 5.56
C LEU A 100 4.59 -5.73 5.38
N PHE A 101 4.87 -5.28 4.15
CA PHE A 101 5.21 -3.88 3.92
C PHE A 101 4.09 -2.95 4.41
N TYR A 102 2.83 -3.16 4.00
CA TYR A 102 1.73 -2.30 4.44
C TYR A 102 1.33 -2.47 5.91
N LEU A 103 1.58 -3.65 6.50
CA LEU A 103 1.23 -3.93 7.89
C LEU A 103 2.33 -3.49 8.88
N LYS A 104 3.61 -3.64 8.52
CA LYS A 104 4.75 -3.51 9.45
C LYS A 104 5.70 -2.37 9.17
N ASP A 105 5.85 -1.94 7.91
CA ASP A 105 6.71 -0.78 7.65
C ASP A 105 6.11 0.42 8.38
N GLU A 106 6.91 1.08 9.22
CA GLU A 106 6.40 2.14 10.09
C GLU A 106 5.78 3.28 9.29
N PHE A 107 6.36 3.61 8.14
CA PHE A 107 5.87 4.69 7.30
C PHE A 107 4.58 4.26 6.60
N ALA A 108 4.58 3.10 5.94
CA ALA A 108 3.40 2.61 5.22
C ALA A 108 2.20 2.37 6.13
N SER A 109 2.42 1.78 7.31
CA SER A 109 1.37 1.51 8.30
C SER A 109 0.79 2.81 8.88
N ARG A 110 1.64 3.78 9.28
CA ARG A 110 1.18 5.11 9.73
C ARG A 110 0.47 5.87 8.63
N PHE A 111 0.95 5.78 7.39
CA PHE A 111 0.33 6.41 6.22
C PHE A 111 -1.07 5.88 5.99
N ARG A 112 -1.23 4.56 5.91
CA ARG A 112 -2.55 3.92 5.78
C ARG A 112 -3.48 4.34 6.93
N ARG A 113 -3.01 4.26 8.17
CA ARG A 113 -3.80 4.66 9.35
C ARG A 113 -4.27 6.11 9.28
N MET A 114 -3.37 7.03 8.94
CA MET A 114 -3.68 8.45 8.78
C MET A 114 -4.77 8.68 7.71
N LEU A 115 -4.64 8.04 6.56
CA LEU A 115 -5.65 8.09 5.51
C LEU A 115 -6.99 7.51 5.98
N THR A 116 -6.99 6.37 6.67
CA THR A 116 -8.20 5.71 7.19
C THR A 116 -8.93 6.57 8.22
N ILE A 117 -8.21 7.25 9.12
CA ILE A 117 -8.78 8.16 10.13
C ILE A 117 -9.47 9.36 9.45
N GLU A 118 -8.81 9.95 8.46
CA GLU A 118 -9.20 11.24 7.90
C GLU A 118 -10.15 11.14 6.70
N GLN A 119 -10.38 9.94 6.16
CA GLN A 119 -11.21 9.74 4.96
C GLN A 119 -12.65 10.27 5.09
N TYR A 120 -13.17 10.43 6.31
CA TYR A 120 -14.51 10.96 6.56
C TYR A 120 -14.55 12.46 6.86
N SER A 121 -13.37 13.06 7.09
CA SER A 121 -13.23 14.44 7.59
C SER A 121 -12.59 15.38 6.57
N ASP A 122 -11.74 14.88 5.67
CA ASP A 122 -11.10 15.67 4.61
C ASP A 122 -11.22 14.97 3.26
N LYS A 123 -11.97 15.59 2.33
CA LYS A 123 -12.22 15.03 0.99
C LYS A 123 -10.94 14.80 0.19
N ARG A 124 -9.91 15.64 0.35
CA ARG A 124 -8.65 15.48 -0.38
C ARG A 124 -7.91 14.23 0.10
N ILE A 125 -7.96 13.99 1.40
CA ILE A 125 -7.37 12.79 2.00
C ILE A 125 -8.14 11.54 1.58
N TYR A 126 -9.48 11.61 1.52
CA TYR A 126 -10.30 10.55 0.95
C TYR A 126 -9.95 10.25 -0.51
N GLU A 127 -9.72 11.28 -1.33
CA GLU A 127 -9.33 11.08 -2.74
C GLU A 127 -7.99 10.32 -2.85
N VAL A 128 -7.02 10.62 -1.99
CA VAL A 128 -5.76 9.88 -1.90
C VAL A 128 -5.98 8.43 -1.44
N TYR A 129 -6.74 8.24 -0.36
CA TYR A 129 -7.11 6.92 0.16
C TYR A 129 -7.78 6.05 -0.90
N ARG A 130 -8.83 6.60 -1.53
CA ARG A 130 -9.61 5.93 -2.58
C ARG A 130 -8.72 5.59 -3.76
N LYS A 131 -7.89 6.53 -4.22
CA LYS A 131 -6.99 6.31 -5.33
C LYS A 131 -6.06 5.12 -5.05
N ILE A 132 -5.33 5.14 -3.93
CA ILE A 132 -4.30 4.15 -3.62
C ILE A 132 -4.90 2.77 -3.32
N PHE A 133 -5.88 2.72 -2.42
CA PHE A 133 -6.39 1.45 -1.89
C PHE A 133 -7.63 0.94 -2.63
N MET A 134 -8.48 1.80 -3.17
CA MET A 134 -9.77 1.35 -3.74
C MET A 134 -9.78 1.33 -5.28
N VAL A 135 -8.83 2.01 -5.95
CA VAL A 135 -8.87 2.19 -7.41
C VAL A 135 -7.62 1.64 -8.08
N ASP A 136 -6.44 2.20 -7.79
CA ASP A 136 -5.21 1.90 -8.53
C ASP A 136 -4.83 0.42 -8.40
N SER A 137 -4.94 -0.14 -7.19
CA SER A 137 -4.65 -1.55 -6.91
C SER A 137 -5.51 -2.51 -7.76
N ILE A 138 -6.82 -2.24 -7.82
CA ILE A 138 -7.77 -3.07 -8.60
C ILE A 138 -7.55 -2.84 -10.09
N THR A 139 -7.32 -1.60 -10.52
CA THR A 139 -7.08 -1.23 -11.92
C THR A 139 -5.84 -1.95 -12.46
N TYR A 140 -4.74 -1.90 -11.72
CA TYR A 140 -3.50 -2.59 -12.08
C TYR A 140 -3.73 -4.10 -12.19
N GLN A 141 -4.35 -4.72 -11.18
CA GLN A 141 -4.58 -6.17 -11.18
C GLN A 141 -5.56 -6.61 -12.27
N THR A 142 -6.57 -5.80 -12.58
CA THR A 142 -7.50 -6.06 -13.69
C THR A 142 -6.75 -6.12 -15.02
N ALA A 143 -5.91 -5.11 -15.28
CA ALA A 143 -5.10 -5.06 -16.50
C ALA A 143 -4.07 -6.21 -16.55
N LEU A 144 -3.46 -6.54 -15.42
CA LEU A 144 -2.53 -7.67 -15.31
C LEU A 144 -3.22 -8.99 -15.62
N PHE A 145 -4.37 -9.27 -15.01
CA PHE A 145 -5.11 -10.51 -15.22
C PHE A 145 -5.66 -10.62 -16.65
N GLN A 146 -6.13 -9.50 -17.22
CA GLN A 146 -6.51 -9.45 -18.63
C GLN A 146 -5.35 -9.83 -19.55
N GLU A 147 -4.15 -9.32 -19.29
CA GLU A 147 -2.96 -9.65 -20.08
C GLU A 147 -2.49 -11.10 -19.84
N MET A 148 -2.55 -11.60 -18.61
CA MET A 148 -2.26 -13.00 -18.29
C MET A 148 -3.24 -13.97 -18.99
N MET A 149 -4.51 -13.59 -19.14
CA MET A 149 -5.49 -14.34 -19.94
C MET A 149 -5.14 -14.33 -21.43
N ARG A 150 -4.72 -13.17 -21.99
CA ARG A 150 -4.23 -13.10 -23.38
C ARG A 150 -3.03 -14.03 -23.62
N GLN A 151 -2.17 -14.17 -22.63
CA GLN A 151 -1.02 -15.08 -22.65
C GLN A 151 -1.37 -16.53 -22.23
N ARG A 152 -2.65 -16.85 -22.03
CA ARG A 152 -3.17 -18.19 -21.65
C ARG A 152 -2.61 -18.74 -20.34
N VAL A 153 -2.17 -17.86 -19.43
CA VAL A 153 -1.79 -18.22 -18.06
C VAL A 153 -3.03 -18.57 -17.25
N PHE A 154 -4.06 -17.73 -17.36
CA PHE A 154 -5.41 -18.00 -16.88
C PHE A 154 -6.27 -18.56 -18.00
N SER A 155 -7.21 -19.44 -17.64
CA SER A 155 -8.06 -20.13 -18.61
C SER A 155 -9.35 -19.35 -18.88
N GLU A 156 -10.03 -18.92 -17.81
CA GLU A 156 -11.36 -18.30 -17.87
C GLU A 156 -11.56 -17.38 -16.64
N GLY A 157 -12.42 -16.36 -16.77
CA GLY A 157 -12.79 -15.45 -15.68
C GLY A 157 -13.07 -14.03 -16.17
N ASP A 158 -13.72 -13.22 -15.33
CA ASP A 158 -13.80 -11.77 -15.52
C ASP A 158 -12.62 -11.09 -14.81
N PRO A 159 -11.71 -10.40 -15.52
CA PRO A 159 -10.50 -9.83 -14.92
C PRO A 159 -10.76 -8.86 -13.77
N ALA A 160 -11.85 -8.09 -13.82
CA ALA A 160 -12.18 -7.12 -12.77
C ALA A 160 -12.69 -7.83 -11.51
N ALA A 161 -13.55 -8.84 -11.66
CA ALA A 161 -13.99 -9.68 -10.56
C ALA A 161 -12.82 -10.47 -9.94
N MET A 162 -11.91 -10.99 -10.78
CA MET A 162 -10.68 -11.65 -10.32
C MET A 162 -9.81 -10.71 -9.49
N ALA A 163 -9.59 -9.48 -9.97
CA ALA A 163 -8.84 -8.46 -9.23
C ALA A 163 -9.46 -8.17 -7.87
N MET A 164 -10.78 -8.00 -7.81
CA MET A 164 -11.50 -7.80 -6.55
C MET A 164 -11.36 -9.00 -5.61
N ASN A 165 -11.52 -10.22 -6.12
CA ASN A 165 -11.40 -11.45 -5.35
C ASN A 165 -9.97 -11.65 -4.81
N PHE A 166 -8.95 -11.20 -5.52
CA PHE A 166 -7.58 -11.24 -5.02
C PHE A 166 -7.31 -10.13 -3.99
N TYR A 167 -7.64 -8.88 -4.32
CA TYR A 167 -7.30 -7.71 -3.53
C TYR A 167 -8.11 -7.56 -2.24
N ALA A 168 -9.43 -7.71 -2.31
CA ALA A 168 -10.33 -7.34 -1.22
C ALA A 168 -10.03 -8.11 0.07
N PRO A 169 -9.74 -9.44 0.05
CA PRO A 169 -9.40 -10.15 1.26
C PRO A 169 -8.03 -9.74 1.82
N ILE A 170 -7.04 -9.45 0.97
CA ILE A 170 -5.73 -8.93 1.43
C ILE A 170 -5.91 -7.58 2.13
N TYR A 171 -6.71 -6.68 1.54
CA TYR A 171 -7.03 -5.39 2.15
C TYR A 171 -7.83 -5.53 3.45
N PHE A 172 -8.79 -6.45 3.50
CA PHE A 172 -9.53 -6.79 4.71
C PHE A 172 -8.60 -7.25 5.82
N LEU A 173 -7.66 -8.16 5.53
CA LEU A 173 -6.68 -8.66 6.49
C LEU A 173 -5.77 -7.54 7.02
N LEU A 174 -5.36 -6.59 6.16
CA LEU A 174 -4.57 -5.42 6.60
C LEU A 174 -5.32 -4.59 7.66
N ASN A 175 -6.64 -4.48 7.54
CA ASN A 175 -7.47 -3.76 8.51
C ASN A 175 -7.76 -4.60 9.75
N LYS A 176 -8.05 -5.90 9.56
CA LYS A 176 -8.28 -6.85 10.65
C LYS A 176 -7.11 -6.89 11.64
N TYR A 177 -5.87 -6.90 11.14
CA TYR A 177 -4.67 -7.08 11.96
C TYR A 177 -3.89 -5.79 12.27
N ASP A 178 -4.30 -4.60 11.83
CA ASP A 178 -3.51 -3.35 11.99
C ASP A 178 -3.20 -2.99 13.45
N GLN A 179 -4.08 -3.37 14.38
CA GLN A 179 -3.97 -3.06 15.80
C GLN A 179 -3.74 -4.32 16.66
N MET A 180 -3.29 -5.42 16.06
CA MET A 180 -3.08 -6.70 16.73
C MET A 180 -1.59 -7.08 16.72
N PRO A 181 -0.76 -6.47 17.58
CA PRO A 181 0.65 -6.85 17.67
C PRO A 181 0.79 -8.31 18.10
N GLY A 182 1.66 -9.08 17.43
CA GLY A 182 1.85 -10.50 17.73
C GLY A 182 0.93 -11.46 16.96
N ALA A 183 -0.04 -10.95 16.19
CA ALA A 183 -0.96 -11.76 15.38
C ALA A 183 -0.44 -12.05 13.96
N GLU A 184 0.87 -11.91 13.72
CA GLU A 184 1.44 -12.03 12.37
C GLU A 184 1.30 -13.45 11.84
N GLU A 185 1.54 -14.46 12.67
CA GLU A 185 1.40 -15.86 12.26
C GLU A 185 -0.04 -16.17 11.83
N GLU A 186 -1.02 -15.67 12.57
CA GLU A 186 -2.44 -15.80 12.25
C GLU A 186 -2.79 -15.10 10.92
N ALA A 187 -2.34 -13.84 10.76
CA ALA A 187 -2.54 -13.06 9.54
C ALA A 187 -1.92 -13.76 8.32
N MET A 188 -0.75 -14.37 8.48
CA MET A 188 -0.07 -15.12 7.42
C MET A 188 -0.81 -16.41 7.08
N GLY A 189 -1.35 -17.12 8.06
CA GLY A 189 -2.20 -18.29 7.83
C GLY A 189 -3.47 -17.96 7.04
N GLU A 190 -4.11 -16.82 7.32
CA GLU A 190 -5.29 -16.35 6.55
C GLU A 190 -4.93 -15.91 5.14
N LEU A 191 -3.83 -15.16 4.99
CA LEU A 191 -3.32 -14.75 3.67
C LEU A 191 -3.00 -15.97 2.81
N GLU A 192 -2.34 -16.99 3.38
CA GLU A 192 -2.00 -18.22 2.69
C GLU A 192 -3.24 -18.96 2.20
N ARG A 193 -4.23 -19.17 3.08
CA ARG A 193 -5.50 -19.81 2.69
C ARG A 193 -6.15 -19.08 1.53
N HIS A 194 -6.18 -17.75 1.58
CA HIS A 194 -6.77 -16.92 0.54
C HIS A 194 -6.04 -17.04 -0.81
N VAL A 195 -4.70 -16.89 -0.82
CA VAL A 195 -3.91 -16.98 -2.06
C VAL A 195 -4.02 -18.36 -2.70
N ARG A 196 -3.98 -19.43 -1.89
CA ARG A 196 -4.15 -20.80 -2.40
C ARG A 196 -5.55 -21.03 -2.97
N GLU A 197 -6.58 -20.52 -2.30
CA GLU A 197 -7.97 -20.64 -2.76
C GLU A 197 -8.20 -19.87 -4.06
N PHE A 198 -7.66 -18.65 -4.17
CA PHE A 198 -7.69 -17.89 -5.42
C PHE A 198 -7.06 -18.68 -6.58
N CYS A 199 -5.87 -19.25 -6.37
CA CYS A 199 -5.20 -20.08 -7.37
C CYS A 199 -6.01 -21.33 -7.74
N ARG A 200 -6.70 -21.94 -6.77
CA ARG A 200 -7.59 -23.09 -6.98
C ARG A 200 -8.80 -22.71 -7.83
N ILE A 201 -9.44 -21.59 -7.57
CA ILE A 201 -10.63 -21.11 -8.29
C ILE A 201 -10.28 -20.79 -9.75
N TYR A 202 -9.17 -20.08 -9.99
CA TYR A 202 -8.81 -19.59 -11.32
C TYR A 202 -7.81 -20.46 -12.07
N ASN A 203 -7.50 -21.64 -11.53
CA ASN A 203 -6.54 -22.58 -12.12
C ASN A 203 -5.23 -21.89 -12.53
N CYS A 204 -4.62 -21.11 -11.61
CA CYS A 204 -3.24 -20.64 -11.80
C CYS A 204 -2.41 -21.88 -12.17
N ARG A 205 -1.89 -21.96 -13.40
CA ARG A 205 -1.26 -23.18 -13.92
C ARG A 205 -0.31 -23.75 -12.88
N LYS A 206 -0.53 -25.01 -12.51
CA LYS A 206 0.49 -25.82 -11.85
C LYS A 206 1.63 -25.91 -12.87
N GLY A 207 2.78 -25.31 -12.55
CA GLY A 207 4.01 -25.51 -13.31
C GLY A 207 4.30 -27.00 -13.46
#